data_AF-A0A4V6KWL0-F1
#
_entry.id   AF-A0A4V6KWL0-F1
#
_cell.length_a   1.000
_cell.length_b   1.000
_cell.length_c   1.000
_cell.angle_alpha   90.00
_cell.angle_beta   90.00
_cell.angle_gamma   90.00
#
_symmetry.space_group_name_H-M   'P 1'
#
loop_
_entity.id
_entity.type
_entity.pdbx_description
1 polymer ?
#
loop_
_entity_poly.entity_id
_entity_poly.type
_entity_poly.pdbx_seq_one_letter_code
_entity_poly.pdbx_strand_id
1 'polypeptide(L)' 'MWRYYLNGMLFETEGEELRTVATDGHRLAVCSMPIGQQLPTHSVIVPRKGVMELVRLLDGGDTPLTGADW' A
#
# COMPACT_ATOMS: atom_id res chain seq x y z
N MET A 1 6.31 18.30 -14.47
CA MET A 1 6.35 16.89 -14.94
C MET A 1 6.83 16.02 -13.78
N TRP A 2 6.49 14.72 -13.75
CA TRP A 2 6.84 13.76 -12.67
C TRP A 2 6.42 14.14 -11.23
N ARG A 3 5.23 13.68 -10.81
CA ARG A 3 4.84 13.59 -9.38
C ARG A 3 3.84 12.46 -9.07
N TYR A 4 3.68 11.50 -9.98
CA TYR A 4 2.68 10.42 -9.88
C TYR A 4 2.95 9.41 -8.76
N TYR A 5 4.20 9.29 -8.28
CA TYR A 5 4.58 8.41 -7.17
C TYR A 5 3.87 8.75 -5.84
N LEU A 6 3.41 10.00 -5.66
CA LEU A 6 2.74 10.47 -4.44
C LEU A 6 1.26 10.03 -4.35
N ASN A 7 0.73 9.35 -5.37
CA ASN A 7 -0.64 8.82 -5.38
C ASN A 7 -0.66 7.31 -5.13
N GLY A 8 0.10 6.86 -4.13
CA GLY A 8 0.24 5.46 -3.74
C GLY A 8 0.69 5.31 -2.29
N MET A 9 0.90 4.06 -1.87
CA MET A 9 1.42 3.68 -0.56
C MET A 9 2.70 2.86 -0.77
N LEU A 10 3.77 3.18 -0.06
CA LEU A 10 4.94 2.33 0.03
C LEU A 10 4.57 1.07 0.83
N PHE A 11 4.94 -0.10 0.32
CA PHE A 11 4.99 -1.37 1.04
C PHE A 11 6.46 -1.81 1.05
N GLU A 12 6.97 -2.16 2.22
CA GLU A 12 8.38 -2.48 2.45
C GLU A 12 8.50 -3.69 3.39
N THR A 13 9.16 -4.75 2.93
CA THR A 13 9.54 -5.89 3.79
C THR A 13 10.95 -5.67 4.31
N GLU A 14 11.17 -5.88 5.61
CA GLU A 14 12.49 -5.79 6.24
C GLU A 14 12.61 -6.85 7.35
N GLY A 15 13.28 -7.96 7.05
CA GLY A 15 13.35 -9.09 7.97
C GLY A 15 11.97 -9.71 8.20
N GLU A 16 11.51 -9.75 9.45
CA GLU A 16 10.16 -10.23 9.82
C GLU A 16 9.11 -9.10 9.93
N GLU A 17 9.44 -7.85 9.56
CA GLU A 17 8.47 -6.74 9.47
C GLU A 17 7.93 -6.53 8.06
N LEU A 18 6.64 -6.18 7.98
CA LEU A 18 6.05 -5.42 6.88
C LEU A 18 5.76 -3.99 7.36
N ARG A 19 6.34 -3.01 6.64
CA ARG A 19 6.15 -1.58 6.85
C ARG A 19 5.34 -0.98 5.70
N THR A 20 4.42 -0.07 6.02
CA THR A 20 3.72 0.75 5.02
C THR A 20 3.86 2.25 5.32
N VAL A 21 3.95 3.06 4.26
CA VAL A 21 4.09 4.53 4.36
C VAL A 21 3.19 5.22 3.34
N ALA A 22 2.46 6.25 3.77
CA ALA A 22 1.66 7.11 2.89
C ALA A 22 1.85 8.59 3.25
N THR A 23 1.85 9.47 2.24
CA THR A 23 1.95 10.93 2.43
C THR A 23 1.24 11.70 1.33
N ASP A 24 0.66 12.86 1.69
CA ASP A 24 0.09 13.84 0.74
C ASP A 24 1.01 15.06 0.52
N GLY A 25 2.23 15.04 1.08
CA GLY A 25 3.18 16.14 1.08
C GLY A 25 3.03 17.13 2.24
N HIS A 26 1.94 17.07 3.02
CA HIS A 26 1.76 17.88 4.24
C HIS A 26 1.82 17.05 5.52
N ARG A 27 1.44 15.76 5.45
CA ARG A 27 1.46 14.79 6.54
C ARG A 27 1.96 13.44 6.02
N LEU A 28 2.48 12.63 6.93
CA LEU A 28 3.01 11.30 6.65
C LEU A 28 2.51 10.34 7.72
N ALA A 29 2.08 9.14 7.30
CA ALA A 29 1.67 8.04 8.16
C ALA A 29 2.56 6.83 7.91
N VAL A 30 2.92 6.11 8.98
CA VAL A 30 3.69 4.87 8.96
C VAL A 30 2.96 3.82 9.78
N CYS A 31 2.99 2.57 9.33
CA CYS A 31 2.65 1.40 10.13
C CYS A 31 3.74 0.34 9.94
N SER A 32 4.16 -0.35 11.02
CA SER A 32 4.97 -1.57 10.97
C SER A 32 4.19 -2.68 11.66
N MET A 33 4.24 -3.91 11.12
CA MET A 33 3.65 -5.10 11.72
C MET A 33 4.55 -6.32 11.49
N PRO A 34 4.75 -7.19 12.50
CA PRO A 34 5.44 -8.46 12.28
C PRO A 34 4.59 -9.39 11.39
N ILE A 35 5.23 -10.04 10.43
CA ILE A 35 4.60 -11.00 9.49
C ILE A 35 4.92 -12.46 9.80
N GLY A 36 5.75 -12.74 10.81
CA GLY A 36 6.06 -14.11 11.27
C GLY A 36 6.87 -14.95 10.29
N GLN A 37 7.47 -14.32 9.27
CA GLN A 37 8.35 -14.94 8.28
C GLN A 37 9.44 -13.96 7.88
N GLN A 38 10.70 -14.41 7.91
CA GLN A 38 11.84 -13.66 7.39
C GLN A 38 11.75 -13.49 5.86
N LEU A 39 11.67 -12.25 5.39
CA LEU A 39 11.68 -11.86 3.99
C LEU A 39 12.90 -10.99 3.64
N PRO A 40 13.37 -10.99 2.37
CA PRO A 40 14.41 -10.08 1.91
C PRO A 40 13.94 -8.62 1.96
N THR A 41 14.87 -7.68 2.08
CA THR A 41 14.57 -6.24 1.98
C THR A 41 14.04 -5.90 0.60
N HIS A 42 12.79 -5.45 0.50
CA HIS A 42 12.16 -5.07 -0.77
C HIS A 42 11.09 -4.00 -0.55
N SER A 43 11.15 -2.92 -1.35
CA SER A 43 10.27 -1.76 -1.19
C SER A 43 9.60 -1.40 -2.53
N VAL A 44 8.27 -1.29 -2.54
CA VAL A 44 7.45 -1.05 -3.74
C VAL A 44 6.33 -0.04 -3.45
N ILE A 45 6.02 0.83 -4.42
CA ILE A 45 4.89 1.77 -4.30
C ILE A 45 3.65 1.17 -4.98
N VAL A 46 2.65 0.82 -4.18
CA VAL A 46 1.34 0.35 -4.66
C VAL A 46 0.48 1.56 -5.05
N PRO A 47 -0.02 1.65 -6.30
CA PRO A 47 -0.88 2.76 -6.72
C PRO A 47 -2.20 2.81 -5.93
N ARG A 48 -2.76 4.00 -5.67
CA ARG A 48 -3.95 4.20 -4.83
C ARG A 48 -5.11 3.22 -5.10
N LYS A 49 -5.47 2.94 -6.36
CA LYS A 49 -6.56 1.98 -6.65
C LYS A 49 -6.22 0.54 -6.26
N GLY A 50 -4.96 0.13 -6.36
CA GLY A 50 -4.51 -1.17 -5.84
C GLY A 50 -4.64 -1.24 -4.31
N VAL A 51 -4.33 -0.15 -3.60
CA VAL A 51 -4.57 -0.06 -2.15
C VAL A 51 -6.06 -0.13 -1.81
N MET A 52 -6.92 0.57 -2.56
CA MET A 52 -8.39 0.50 -2.38
C MET A 52 -8.93 -0.90 -2.64
N GLU A 53 -8.47 -1.58 -3.68
CA GLU A 53 -8.88 -2.96 -4.01
C GLU A 53 -8.41 -3.96 -2.95
N LEU A 54 -7.20 -3.80 -2.42
CA LEU A 54 -6.70 -4.62 -1.30
C LEU A 54 -7.57 -4.47 -0.04
N VAL A 55 -7.95 -3.24 0.34
CA VAL A 55 -8.88 -3.02 1.46
C VAL A 55 -10.23 -3.68 1.18
N ARG A 56 -10.79 -3.47 -0.02
CA ARG A 56 -12.09 -4.04 -0.45
C ARG A 56 -12.12 -5.57 -0.38
N LEU A 57 -11.01 -6.24 -0.71
CA LEU A 57 -10.83 -7.69 -0.62
C LEU A 57 -10.66 -8.16 0.83
N LEU A 58 -9.94 -7.41 1.67
CA LEU A 58 -9.78 -7.70 3.11
C LEU A 58 -11.09 -7.54 3.89
N ASP A 59 -11.93 -6.58 3.50
CA ASP A 59 -13.29 -6.38 4.03
C ASP A 59 -14.30 -7.43 3.52
N GLY A 60 -13.87 -8.42 2.73
CA GLY A 60 -14.69 -9.54 2.27
C GLY A 60 -15.65 -9.22 1.12
N GLY A 61 -15.39 -8.16 0.34
CA GLY A 61 -16.15 -7.85 -0.87
C GLY A 61 -15.63 -8.61 -2.09
N ASP A 62 -16.53 -9.11 -2.94
CA ASP A 62 -16.17 -9.77 -4.21
C ASP A 62 -16.20 -8.84 -5.45
N THR A 63 -17.02 -7.79 -5.45
CA THR A 63 -17.26 -6.89 -6.61
C THR A 63 -16.01 -6.05 -6.99
N PRO A 64 -15.30 -6.34 -8.10
CA PRO A 64 -14.04 -5.67 -8.43
C PRO A 64 -14.21 -4.18 -8.79
N LEU A 65 -13.28 -3.33 -8.39
CA LEU A 65 -13.27 -1.91 -8.79
C LEU A 65 -13.12 -1.76 -10.31
N THR A 66 -14.05 -1.03 -10.93
CA THR A 66 -14.17 -0.90 -12.39
C THR A 66 -13.61 0.43 -12.91
N GLY A 67 -13.77 0.69 -14.21
CA GLY A 67 -13.48 2.00 -14.82
C GLY A 67 -14.43 3.14 -14.39
N ALA A 68 -15.51 2.86 -13.66
CA ALA A 68 -16.53 3.84 -13.26
C ALA A 68 -16.45 4.31 -11.79
N ASP A 69 -15.75 3.58 -10.91
CA ASP A 69 -15.69 3.81 -9.46
C ASP A 69 -14.52 4.76 -9.03
N TRP A 70 -14.59 6.06 -9.33
CA TRP A 70 -13.42 6.99 -9.29
C TRP A 70 -13.61 8.33 -8.57
#